data_AF-A0A4Q0QFD1-F1
#
_entry.id   AF-A0A4Q0QFD1-F1
#
_cell.length_a   1.000
_cell.length_b   1.000
_cell.length_c   1.000
_cell.angle_alpha   90.00
_cell.angle_beta   90.00
_cell.angle_gamma   90.00
#
_symmetry.space_group_name_H-M   'P 1'
#
loop_
_entity.id
_entity.type
_entity.pdbx_description
1 polymer ?
#
loop_
_entity_poly.entity_id
_entity_poly.type
_entity_poly.pdbx_seq_one_letter_code
_entity_poly.pdbx_strand_id
1 'polypeptide(L)'
;MPIDDVQLSKFLSLVRHHKPDVIGLVLDSQGWAGIDDPLVKANAAGTKFGREDLLRIVAESDKKRFSLSPDADRIRAAGQRHGKPHIFKVDAAVMHARGFKFCRADNGVWLTDTVPPEYLVPVTNE
;
A
#
# COMPACT_ATOMS: atom_id res chain seq x y z
N MET A 1 10.42 -6.22 27.81
CA MET A 1 10.78 -5.01 27.06
C MET A 1 9.56 -4.68 26.21
N PRO A 2 8.90 -3.51 26.37
CA PRO A 2 7.71 -3.22 25.59
C PRO A 2 8.12 -3.10 24.12
N ILE A 3 7.30 -3.65 23.24
CA ILE A 3 7.53 -3.69 21.81
C ILE A 3 7.49 -2.26 21.25
N ASP A 4 8.39 -1.95 20.33
CA ASP A 4 8.38 -0.67 19.63
C ASP A 4 7.30 -0.72 18.53
N ASP A 5 6.11 -0.20 18.85
CA ASP A 5 4.99 -0.06 17.92
C ASP A 5 5.36 0.68 16.63
N VAL A 6 6.35 1.59 16.70
CA VAL A 6 6.87 2.30 15.54
C VAL A 6 7.66 1.35 14.64
N GLN A 7 8.43 0.41 15.21
CA GLN A 7 9.12 -0.63 14.43
C GLN A 7 8.13 -1.60 13.79
N LEU A 8 7.06 -2.00 14.48
CA LEU A 8 6.05 -2.89 13.93
C LEU A 8 5.26 -2.21 12.80
N SER A 9 4.89 -0.95 12.97
CA SER A 9 4.22 -0.15 11.93
C SER A 9 5.12 0.07 10.70
N LYS A 10 6.44 0.29 10.90
CA LYS A 10 7.44 0.36 9.82
C LYS A 10 7.58 -0.97 9.09
N PHE A 11 7.64 -2.09 9.82
CA PHE A 11 7.69 -3.43 9.24
C PHE A 11 6.45 -3.70 8.38
N LEU A 12 5.25 -3.48 8.91
CA LEU A 12 4.00 -3.65 8.17
C LEU A 12 3.88 -2.74 6.94
N SER A 13 4.40 -1.51 7.04
CA SER A 13 4.48 -0.60 5.89
C SER A 13 5.45 -1.11 4.82
N LEU A 14 6.60 -1.68 5.22
CA LEU A 14 7.57 -2.31 4.33
C LEU A 14 6.94 -3.47 3.55
N VAL A 15 6.18 -4.33 4.22
CA VAL A 15 5.44 -5.45 3.59
C VAL A 15 4.53 -4.97 2.46
N ARG A 16 3.86 -3.82 2.67
CA ARG A 16 2.91 -3.26 1.72
C ARG A 16 3.59 -2.62 0.50
N HIS A 17 4.75 -1.99 0.68
CA HIS A 17 5.40 -1.16 -0.35
C HIS A 17 6.54 -1.87 -1.11
N HIS A 18 7.08 -2.99 -0.61
CA HIS A 18 8.19 -3.71 -1.25
C HIS A 18 7.83 -5.09 -1.82
N LYS A 19 6.54 -5.36 -2.05
CA LYS A 19 5.99 -6.69 -2.37
C LYS A 19 6.07 -7.66 -1.18
N PRO A 20 4.97 -8.36 -0.86
CA PRO A 20 4.95 -9.37 0.19
C PRO A 20 6.00 -10.47 -0.02
N ASP A 21 6.40 -10.72 -1.28
CA ASP A 21 7.48 -11.63 -1.66
C ASP A 21 8.85 -11.27 -1.05
N VAL A 22 9.14 -9.99 -0.83
CA VAL A 22 10.46 -9.52 -0.34
C VAL A 22 10.68 -9.83 1.14
N ILE A 23 9.60 -9.97 1.90
CA ILE A 23 9.68 -10.58 3.24
C ILE A 23 9.31 -12.07 3.21
N GLY A 24 8.99 -12.61 2.03
CA GLY A 24 8.63 -13.99 1.76
C GLY A 24 7.24 -14.41 2.24
N LEU A 25 6.32 -13.47 2.48
CA LEU A 25 4.93 -13.81 2.78
C LEU A 25 4.31 -14.48 1.56
N VAL A 26 3.98 -15.75 1.71
CA VAL A 26 3.29 -16.50 0.66
C VAL A 26 1.82 -16.14 0.77
N LEU A 27 1.34 -15.36 -0.19
CA LEU A 27 -0.08 -15.06 -0.30
C LEU A 27 -0.76 -16.14 -1.15
N ASP A 28 -1.98 -16.51 -0.76
CA ASP A 28 -2.84 -17.30 -1.65
C ASP A 28 -3.32 -16.46 -2.85
N SER A 29 -4.08 -17.08 -3.75
CA SER A 29 -4.66 -16.43 -4.94
C SER A 29 -5.59 -15.25 -4.63
N GLN A 30 -6.01 -15.10 -3.37
CA GLN A 30 -6.89 -14.05 -2.87
C GLN A 30 -6.14 -13.03 -1.98
N GLY A 31 -4.81 -13.14 -1.87
CA GLY A 31 -3.96 -12.21 -1.14
C GLY A 31 -3.87 -12.46 0.36
N TRP A 32 -4.29 -13.63 0.85
CA TRP A 32 -4.25 -13.99 2.27
C TRP A 32 -3.00 -14.78 2.63
N ALA A 33 -2.37 -14.44 3.77
CA ALA A 33 -1.33 -15.21 4.43
C ALA A 33 -1.82 -15.75 5.78
N GLY A 34 -1.20 -16.83 6.27
CA GLY A 34 -1.34 -17.25 7.66
C GLY A 34 -0.76 -16.20 8.59
N ILE A 35 -1.41 -15.96 9.74
CA ILE A 35 -0.99 -14.93 10.69
C ILE A 35 0.37 -15.24 11.36
N ASP A 36 0.78 -16.50 11.34
CA ASP A 36 2.05 -16.96 11.90
C ASP A 36 3.25 -16.67 10.98
N ASP A 37 3.03 -16.53 9.66
CA ASP A 37 4.13 -16.24 8.73
C ASP A 37 4.78 -14.87 9.00
N PRO A 38 4.04 -13.75 9.14
CA PRO A 38 4.62 -12.47 9.53
C PRO A 38 5.35 -12.54 10.86
N LEU A 39 4.83 -13.31 11.82
CA LEU A 39 5.41 -13.47 13.16
C LEU A 39 6.77 -14.16 13.07
N VAL A 40 6.86 -15.28 12.36
CA VAL A 40 8.12 -16.02 12.17
C VAL A 40 9.15 -15.14 11.46
N LYS A 41 8.72 -14.45 10.40
CA LYS A 41 9.61 -13.62 9.56
C LYS A 41 10.14 -12.40 10.31
N ALA A 42 9.29 -11.74 11.08
CA ALA A 42 9.73 -10.59 11.84
C ALA A 42 10.63 -10.96 13.01
N ASN A 43 10.34 -12.05 13.71
CA ASN A 43 11.23 -12.58 14.73
C ASN A 43 12.60 -12.94 14.12
N ALA A 44 12.62 -13.53 12.92
CA ALA A 44 13.85 -13.80 12.18
C ALA A 44 14.58 -12.51 11.74
N ALA A 45 13.85 -11.43 11.45
CA ALA A 45 14.40 -10.10 11.15
C ALA A 45 14.83 -9.31 12.40
N GLY A 46 14.73 -9.90 13.61
CA GLY A 46 15.14 -9.28 14.87
C GLY A 46 14.05 -8.45 15.56
N THR A 47 12.85 -8.36 14.98
CA THR A 47 11.71 -7.66 15.57
C THR A 47 10.87 -8.68 16.35
N LYS A 48 11.00 -8.69 17.68
CA LYS A 48 10.20 -9.59 18.52
C LYS A 48 8.80 -9.02 18.74
N PHE A 49 7.80 -9.62 18.11
CA PHE A 49 6.39 -9.35 18.43
C PHE A 49 5.55 -10.63 18.46
N GLY A 50 4.49 -10.60 19.27
CA GLY A 50 3.55 -11.70 19.45
C GLY A 50 2.29 -11.53 18.59
N ARG A 51 1.46 -12.58 18.58
CA ARG A 51 0.17 -12.59 17.88
C ARG A 51 -0.74 -11.46 18.36
N GLU A 52 -0.77 -11.21 19.67
CA GLU A 52 -1.60 -10.15 20.26
C GLU A 52 -1.21 -8.75 19.78
N ASP A 53 0.09 -8.48 19.63
CA ASP A 53 0.58 -7.19 19.13
C ASP A 53 0.18 -6.96 17.68
N LEU A 54 0.26 -8.01 16.85
CA LEU A 54 -0.15 -7.93 15.46
C LEU A 54 -1.66 -7.71 15.33
N LEU A 55 -2.47 -8.40 16.13
CA LEU A 55 -3.92 -8.19 16.17
C LEU A 55 -4.26 -6.76 16.61
N ARG A 56 -3.58 -6.24 17.64
CA ARG A 56 -3.75 -4.88 18.14
C ARG A 56 -3.43 -3.85 17.07
N ILE A 57 -2.28 -3.93 16.40
CA ILE A 57 -1.90 -2.96 15.37
C ILE A 57 -2.82 -3.01 14.15
N VAL A 58 -3.31 -4.20 13.78
CA VAL A 58 -4.30 -4.32 12.70
C VAL A 58 -5.62 -3.66 13.09
N ALA A 59 -6.06 -3.82 14.35
CA ALA A 59 -7.26 -3.18 14.88
C ALA A 59 -7.12 -1.65 15.05
N GLU A 60 -5.97 -1.18 15.50
CA GLU A 60 -5.66 0.23 15.77
C GLU A 60 -5.22 1.01 14.52
N SER A 61 -4.95 0.34 13.40
CA SER A 61 -4.54 1.01 12.16
C SER A 61 -5.70 1.88 11.61
N ASP A 62 -5.58 3.20 11.76
CA ASP A 62 -6.52 4.23 11.28
C ASP A 62 -7.07 4.03 9.85
N LYS A 63 -6.25 3.50 8.93
CA LYS A 63 -6.63 3.34 7.51
C LYS A 63 -7.07 1.93 7.13
N LYS A 64 -7.37 1.05 8.10
CA LYS A 64 -7.76 -0.36 7.87
C LYS A 64 -6.87 -1.05 6.82
N ARG A 65 -5.55 -0.89 6.96
CA ARG A 65 -4.55 -1.30 5.97
C ARG A 65 -4.38 -2.82 5.88
N PHE A 66 -4.98 -3.55 6.81
CA PHE A 66 -4.97 -5.00 6.88
C PHE A 66 -6.38 -5.50 7.22
N SER A 67 -6.72 -6.69 6.76
CA SER A 67 -7.94 -7.40 7.16
C SER A 67 -7.56 -8.74 7.76
N LEU A 68 -8.28 -9.12 8.81
CA LEU A 68 -8.20 -10.43 9.43
C LEU A 68 -9.35 -11.31 8.92
N SER A 69 -9.13 -12.63 8.87
CA SER A 69 -10.21 -13.59 8.67
C SER A 69 -11.15 -13.61 9.88
N PRO A 70 -12.38 -14.13 9.75
CA PRO A 70 -13.32 -14.25 10.87
C PRO A 70 -12.72 -14.98 12.09
N ASP A 71 -11.91 -16.00 11.85
CA ASP A 71 -11.23 -16.79 12.90
C ASP A 71 -9.89 -16.18 13.35
N ALA A 72 -9.52 -14.99 12.84
CA ALA A 72 -8.27 -14.29 13.11
C ALA A 72 -6.96 -15.06 12.80
N ASP A 73 -7.03 -16.22 12.14
CA ASP A 73 -5.85 -17.01 11.75
C ASP A 73 -5.19 -16.58 10.43
N ARG A 74 -5.83 -15.70 9.66
CA ARG A 74 -5.30 -15.21 8.38
C ARG A 74 -5.32 -13.70 8.32
N ILE A 75 -4.32 -13.14 7.67
CA ILE A 75 -4.18 -11.71 7.43
C ILE A 75 -3.99 -11.44 5.93
N ARG A 76 -4.59 -10.37 5.43
CA ARG A 76 -4.31 -9.83 4.09
C ARG A 76 -4.04 -8.34 4.16
N ALA A 77 -3.22 -7.85 3.23
CA ALA A 77 -3.13 -6.41 2.99
C ALA A 77 -4.46 -5.92 2.40
N ALA A 78 -5.06 -4.92 3.06
CA ALA A 78 -6.29 -4.29 2.63
C ALA A 78 -6.02 -2.84 2.21
N GLY A 79 -6.84 -2.32 1.30
CA GLY A 79 -6.63 -0.98 0.75
C GLY A 79 -5.63 -0.91 -0.40
N GLN A 80 -5.52 -1.97 -1.21
CA GLN A 80 -5.27 -1.76 -2.63
C GLN A 80 -6.56 -1.21 -3.25
N ARG A 81 -6.47 -0.11 -4.00
CA ARG A 81 -7.61 0.45 -4.73
C ARG A 81 -8.17 -0.64 -5.64
N HIS A 82 -9.47 -0.90 -5.54
CA HIS A 82 -10.15 -1.95 -6.29
C HIS A 82 -10.02 -1.69 -7.81
N GLY A 83 -9.55 -2.70 -8.56
CA GLY A 83 -9.58 -2.73 -10.02
C GLY A 83 -8.22 -2.67 -10.71
N LYS A 84 -8.17 -3.17 -11.96
CA LYS A 84 -7.00 -3.02 -12.84
C LYS A 84 -6.74 -1.52 -13.06
N PRO A 85 -5.54 -1.00 -12.73
CA PRO A 85 -5.26 0.42 -12.93
C PRO A 85 -5.31 0.75 -14.42
N HIS A 86 -6.00 1.84 -14.76
CA HIS A 86 -5.99 2.41 -16.10
C HIS A 86 -5.11 3.64 -16.08
N ILE A 87 -4.10 3.66 -16.95
CA ILE A 87 -3.15 4.77 -17.05
C ILE A 87 -3.61 5.67 -18.19
N PHE A 88 -3.71 6.95 -17.91
CA PHE A 88 -3.98 7.99 -18.90
C PHE A 88 -2.74 8.87 -19.05
N LYS A 89 -2.43 9.24 -20.29
CA LYS A 89 -1.49 10.30 -20.61
C LYS A 89 -2.25 11.62 -20.58
N VAL A 90 -1.69 12.63 -19.92
CA VAL A 90 -2.26 13.98 -19.86
C VAL A 90 -1.57 14.86 -20.90
N ASP A 91 -2.33 15.56 -21.74
CA ASP A 91 -1.77 16.60 -22.63
C ASP A 91 -1.50 17.91 -21.86
N ALA A 92 -0.48 17.86 -21.00
CA ALA A 92 -0.11 18.97 -20.13
C ALA A 92 0.37 20.21 -20.91
N ALA A 93 0.89 20.02 -22.13
CA ALA A 93 1.36 21.11 -22.97
C ALA A 93 0.19 21.99 -23.43
N VAL A 94 -0.89 21.37 -23.91
CA VAL A 94 -2.10 22.10 -24.31
C VAL A 94 -2.78 22.72 -23.09
N MET A 95 -2.87 22.00 -21.97
CA MET A 95 -3.43 22.55 -20.72
C MET A 95 -2.67 23.80 -20.26
N HIS A 96 -1.34 23.76 -20.25
CA HIS A 96 -0.54 24.92 -19.86
C HIS A 96 -0.75 26.10 -20.83
N ALA A 97 -0.78 25.84 -22.14
CA ALA A 97 -1.07 26.87 -23.15
C ALA A 97 -2.47 27.50 -22.97
N ARG A 98 -3.42 26.77 -22.39
CA ARG A 98 -4.77 27.27 -22.05
C ARG A 98 -4.88 27.90 -20.67
N GLY A 99 -3.77 28.07 -19.95
CA GLY A 99 -3.71 28.78 -18.68
C GLY A 99 -3.96 27.93 -17.44
N PHE A 100 -4.01 26.60 -17.57
CA PHE A 100 -4.05 25.72 -16.40
C PHE A 100 -2.74 25.80 -15.64
N LYS A 101 -2.84 25.93 -14.32
CA LYS A 101 -1.67 26.00 -13.43
C LYS A 101 -1.18 24.60 -13.11
N PHE A 102 0.14 24.46 -13.11
CA PHE A 102 0.83 23.26 -12.67
C PHE A 102 1.88 23.65 -11.62
N CYS A 103 1.99 22.86 -10.56
CA CYS A 103 3.09 22.96 -9.61
C CYS A 103 3.79 21.61 -9.49
N ARG A 104 5.10 21.64 -9.25
CA ARG A 104 5.92 20.44 -9.09
C ARG A 104 6.29 20.31 -7.62
N ALA A 105 5.95 19.16 -7.02
CA ALA A 105 6.38 18.80 -5.69
C ALA A 105 7.85 18.34 -5.70
N ASP A 106 8.49 18.35 -4.53
CA ASP A 106 9.92 18.00 -4.37
C ASP A 106 10.25 16.56 -4.80
N ASN A 107 9.26 15.67 -4.80
CA ASN A 107 9.39 14.28 -5.23
C ASN A 107 9.22 14.07 -6.74
N GLY A 108 9.16 15.15 -7.54
CA GLY A 108 8.99 15.07 -8.99
C GLY A 108 7.55 14.81 -9.45
N VAL A 109 6.57 14.77 -8.54
CA VAL A 109 5.14 14.68 -8.87
C VAL A 109 4.61 16.05 -9.27
N TRP A 110 3.86 16.08 -10.37
CA TRP A 110 3.15 17.28 -10.82
C TRP A 110 1.72 17.31 -10.28
N LEU A 111 1.30 18.50 -9.87
CA LEU A 111 -0.01 18.79 -9.30
C LEU A 111 -0.71 19.87 -10.14
N THR A 112 -2.01 19.75 -10.28
CA THR A 112 -2.91 20.71 -10.92
C THR A 112 -4.29 20.57 -10.27
N ASP A 113 -5.09 21.63 -10.24
CA ASP A 113 -6.37 21.64 -9.53
C ASP A 113 -7.37 20.64 -10.12
N THR A 114 -7.41 20.52 -11.46
CA THR A 114 -8.30 19.60 -12.17
C THR A 114 -7.73 19.31 -13.56
N VAL A 115 -7.86 18.05 -14.00
CA VAL A 115 -7.58 17.63 -15.38
C VAL A 115 -8.91 17.31 -16.06
N PRO A 116 -9.41 18.20 -16.95
CA PRO A 116 -10.62 17.92 -17.71
C PRO A 116 -10.46 16.67 -18.60
N PRO A 117 -11.52 15.87 -18.81
CA PRO A 117 -11.44 14.59 -19.54
C PRO A 117 -10.93 14.72 -20.98
N GLU A 118 -11.13 15.87 -21.63
CA GLU A 118 -10.67 16.12 -23.00
C GLU A 118 -9.14 16.16 -23.14
N TYR A 119 -8.40 16.30 -22.03
CA TYR A 119 -6.93 16.23 -22.00
C TYR A 119 -6.40 14.86 -21.57
N LEU A 120 -7.27 13.88 -21.32
CA LEU A 120 -6.90 12.51 -20.97
C LEU A 120 -6.84 11.63 -22.22
N VAL A 121 -5.66 11.14 -22.54
CA VAL A 121 -5.43 10.19 -23.63
C VAL A 121 -5.25 8.79 -23.02
N PRO A 122 -6.10 7.80 -23.35
CA PRO A 122 -5.91 6.44 -22.86
C PRO A 122 -4.58 5.90 -23.36
N VAL A 123 -3.78 5.32 -22.47
CA VAL A 123 -2.60 4.57 -22.87
C VAL A 123 -3.06 3.17 -23.26
N THR A 124 -3.05 2.85 -24.55
CA THR A 124 -3.20 1.46 -24.99
C THR A 124 -1.93 0.71 -24.64
N ASN A 125 -2.03 -0.26 -23.74
CA ASN A 125 -0.99 -1.27 -23.60
C ASN A 125 -1.04 -2.13 -24.86
N GLU A 126 0.00 -2.06 -25.69
CA GLU A 126 0.32 -3.09 -26.69
C GLU A 126 0.75 -4.39 -25.99
#